data_AF-A0A970A3B5-F1
#
_entry.id   AF-A0A970A3B5-F1
#
_cell.length_a   1.000
_cell.length_b   1.000
_cell.length_c   1.000
_cell.angle_alpha   90.00
_cell.angle_beta   90.00
_cell.angle_gamma   90.00
#
_symmetry.space_group_name_H-M   'P 1'
#
loop_
_entity.id
_entity.type
_entity.pdbx_description
1 polymer ?
#
loop_
_entity_poly.entity_id
_entity_poly.type
_entity_poly.pdbx_seq_one_letter_code
_entity_poly.pdbx_strand_id
1 'polypeptide(L)'
;MITFHRYNEPFFDKNSMILERIKYAREKLPYANLVTSSNSDYLDAEYVHKNRDAGLDSLYCQCQTEGYSEKPLEVIKENILNINKRIGNFKGKFAIDETSCVFVTVGSGFKSLTIQAKYFIKTGFNRGGIIGNVTTKGREGVCYQPLISFTIDFNGKATMCSNTVSYYKAHEDYVIGDCA
;
A
#
# COMPACT_ATOMS: atom_id res chain seq x y z
N MET A 1 2.81 -3.31 -13.58
CA MET A 1 2.86 -3.51 -12.11
C MET A 1 1.50 -4.03 -11.69
N ILE A 2 1.44 -4.97 -10.75
CA ILE A 2 0.19 -5.41 -10.12
C ILE A 2 0.30 -5.16 -8.63
N THR A 3 -0.75 -4.58 -8.06
CA THR A 3 -0.77 -4.13 -6.69
C THR A 3 -1.92 -4.80 -5.95
N PHE A 4 -1.62 -5.55 -4.89
CA PHE A 4 -2.61 -6.38 -4.18
C PHE A 4 -3.15 -5.71 -2.91
N HIS A 5 -3.62 -4.47 -3.02
CA HIS A 5 -4.36 -3.82 -1.95
C HIS A 5 -5.30 -2.77 -2.52
N ARG A 6 -6.35 -2.48 -1.77
CA ARG A 6 -7.15 -1.27 -1.96
C ARG A 6 -7.35 -0.58 -0.61
N TYR A 7 -8.55 -0.68 -0.04
CA TYR A 7 -8.89 -0.13 1.28
C TYR A 7 -9.01 -1.25 2.33
N ASN A 8 -8.07 -2.19 2.31
CA ASN A 8 -8.06 -3.37 3.16
C ASN A 8 -6.63 -3.67 3.64
N GLU A 9 -6.51 -4.46 4.70
CA GLU A 9 -5.24 -5.09 5.08
C GLU A 9 -5.09 -6.42 4.30
N PRO A 10 -4.16 -6.53 3.34
CA PRO A 10 -4.04 -7.71 2.49
C PRO A 10 -3.60 -8.96 3.25
N PHE A 11 -2.96 -8.81 4.41
CA PHE A 11 -2.42 -9.94 5.19
C PHE A 11 -3.29 -10.36 6.37
N PHE A 12 -4.52 -9.83 6.46
CA PHE A 12 -5.47 -10.20 7.51
C PHE A 12 -5.74 -11.71 7.54
N ASP A 13 -6.08 -12.30 6.39
CA ASP A 13 -6.36 -13.74 6.24
C ASP A 13 -5.06 -14.52 6.06
N LYS A 14 -4.21 -14.57 7.11
CA LYS A 14 -2.87 -15.20 7.15
C LYS A 14 -2.78 -16.64 6.57
N ASN A 15 -3.89 -17.26 6.22
CA ASN A 15 -3.98 -18.67 5.86
C ASN A 15 -3.61 -18.95 4.40
N SER A 16 -4.11 -18.21 3.40
CA SER A 16 -3.70 -18.51 2.01
C SER A 16 -4.07 -17.50 0.92
N MET A 17 -5.20 -16.80 1.02
CA MET A 17 -5.80 -16.16 -0.16
C MET A 17 -4.83 -15.23 -0.91
N ILE A 18 -4.16 -14.32 -0.20
CA ILE A 18 -3.23 -13.37 -0.83
C ILE A 18 -1.98 -14.05 -1.40
N LEU A 19 -1.43 -15.05 -0.71
CA LEU A 19 -0.25 -15.77 -1.15
C LEU A 19 -0.54 -16.58 -2.42
N GLU A 20 -1.71 -17.22 -2.50
CA GLU A 20 -2.17 -17.91 -3.70
C GLU A 20 -2.34 -16.96 -4.88
N ARG A 21 -2.89 -15.76 -4.66
CA ARG A 21 -3.05 -14.75 -5.71
C ARG A 21 -1.72 -14.20 -6.20
N ILE A 22 -0.75 -13.99 -5.30
CA ILE A 22 0.61 -13.56 -5.67
C ILE A 22 1.29 -14.66 -6.51
N LYS A 23 1.22 -15.94 -6.07
CA LYS A 23 1.77 -17.08 -6.82
C LYS A 23 1.16 -17.19 -8.21
N TYR A 24 -0.18 -17.17 -8.28
CA TYR A 24 -0.91 -17.21 -9.54
C TYR A 24 -0.49 -16.08 -10.48
N ALA A 25 -0.41 -14.84 -9.97
CA ALA A 25 0.02 -13.70 -10.78
C ALA A 25 1.47 -13.84 -11.24
N ARG A 26 2.38 -14.34 -10.40
CA ARG A 26 3.77 -14.57 -10.77
C ARG A 26 3.90 -15.62 -11.88
N GLU A 27 3.15 -16.71 -11.81
CA GLU A 27 3.13 -17.75 -12.84
C GLU A 27 2.63 -17.22 -14.18
N LYS A 28 1.57 -16.39 -14.18
CA LYS A 28 1.00 -15.83 -15.41
C LYS A 28 1.77 -14.63 -15.96
N LEU A 29 2.42 -13.87 -15.09
CA LEU A 29 3.07 -12.60 -15.41
C LEU A 29 4.48 -12.57 -14.81
N PRO A 30 5.41 -13.41 -15.31
CA PRO A 30 6.72 -13.63 -14.71
C PRO A 30 7.59 -12.37 -14.62
N TYR A 31 7.37 -11.39 -15.50
CA TYR A 31 8.13 -10.14 -15.55
C TYR A 31 7.41 -8.96 -14.87
N ALA A 32 6.16 -9.12 -14.43
CA ALA A 32 5.44 -8.04 -13.76
C ALA A 32 6.07 -7.74 -12.39
N ASN A 33 6.12 -6.45 -12.04
CA ASN A 33 6.41 -6.02 -10.67
C ASN A 33 5.18 -6.27 -9.79
N LEU A 34 5.27 -7.21 -8.85
CA LEU A 34 4.19 -7.58 -7.92
C LEU A 34 4.39 -6.88 -6.58
N VAL A 35 3.43 -6.07 -6.19
CA VAL A 35 3.58 -5.08 -5.11
C VAL A 35 2.41 -5.19 -4.14
N THR A 36 2.65 -4.93 -2.86
CA THR A 36 1.55 -4.64 -1.93
C THR A 36 1.94 -3.64 -0.84
N SER A 37 0.93 -2.99 -0.27
CA SER A 37 1.04 -2.13 0.89
C SER A 37 0.26 -2.76 2.04
N SER A 38 0.80 -2.72 3.24
CA SER A 38 0.20 -3.29 4.45
C SER A 38 0.33 -2.32 5.61
N ASN A 39 -0.58 -2.37 6.57
CA ASN A 39 -0.46 -1.71 7.86
C ASN A 39 0.55 -2.39 8.80
N SER A 40 1.13 -3.52 8.37
CA SER A 40 2.14 -4.34 9.04
C SER A 40 1.67 -5.19 10.23
N ASP A 41 0.43 -5.06 10.69
CA ASP A 41 -0.04 -5.68 11.94
C ASP A 41 0.02 -7.22 11.91
N TYR A 42 -0.16 -7.80 10.72
CA TYR A 42 -0.17 -9.25 10.50
C TYR A 42 1.19 -9.78 10.03
N LEU A 43 2.21 -8.94 9.95
CA LEU A 43 3.54 -9.34 9.49
C LEU A 43 4.47 -9.72 10.64
N ASP A 44 5.13 -10.85 10.46
CA ASP A 44 6.31 -11.30 11.19
C ASP A 44 7.37 -11.79 10.18
N ALA A 45 8.54 -12.19 10.69
CA ALA A 45 9.65 -12.63 9.85
C ALA A 45 9.29 -13.84 8.95
N GLU A 46 8.58 -14.83 9.50
CA GLU A 46 8.17 -16.02 8.75
C GLU A 46 7.22 -15.63 7.61
N TYR A 47 6.23 -14.79 7.89
CA TYR A 47 5.24 -14.39 6.91
C TYR A 47 5.84 -13.47 5.84
N VAL A 48 6.80 -12.61 6.17
CA VAL A 48 7.55 -11.83 5.16
C VAL A 48 8.32 -12.75 4.21
N HIS A 49 8.91 -13.84 4.70
CA HIS A 49 9.53 -14.83 3.81
C HIS A 49 8.50 -15.54 2.93
N LYS A 50 7.34 -15.96 3.47
CA LYS A 50 6.25 -16.54 2.66
C LYS A 50 5.79 -15.63 1.53
N ASN A 51 5.69 -14.32 1.78
CA ASN A 51 5.34 -13.34 0.75
C ASN A 51 6.38 -13.26 -0.38
N ARG A 52 7.68 -13.22 -0.02
CA ARG A 52 8.77 -13.23 -0.99
C ARG A 52 8.76 -14.51 -1.82
N ASP A 53 8.61 -15.65 -1.16
CA ASP A 53 8.65 -16.97 -1.80
C ASP A 53 7.41 -17.22 -2.67
N ALA A 54 6.28 -16.57 -2.36
CA ALA A 54 5.11 -16.51 -3.24
C ALA A 54 5.37 -15.71 -4.54
N GLY A 55 6.44 -14.90 -4.59
CA GLY A 55 6.84 -14.13 -5.76
C GLY A 55 6.56 -12.62 -5.65
N LEU A 56 6.27 -12.10 -4.45
CA LEU A 56 6.11 -10.66 -4.23
C LEU A 56 7.46 -9.94 -4.41
N ASP A 57 7.51 -8.91 -5.25
CA ASP A 57 8.72 -8.14 -5.51
C ASP A 57 8.93 -7.01 -4.50
N SER A 58 7.86 -6.30 -4.15
CA SER A 58 7.95 -5.11 -3.30
C SER A 58 6.87 -5.06 -2.24
N LEU A 59 7.26 -4.66 -1.02
CA LEU A 59 6.40 -4.57 0.14
C LEU A 59 6.55 -3.21 0.82
N TYR A 60 5.45 -2.48 0.94
CA TYR A 60 5.40 -1.18 1.60
C TYR A 60 4.61 -1.25 2.90
N CYS A 61 5.32 -1.33 4.02
CA CYS A 61 4.73 -1.39 5.35
C CYS A 61 4.44 0.04 5.84
N GLN A 62 3.19 0.32 6.20
CA GLN A 62 2.80 1.57 6.82
C GLN A 62 2.96 1.48 8.33
N CYS A 63 3.79 2.35 8.88
CA CYS A 63 3.84 2.63 10.31
C CYS A 63 2.73 3.65 10.62
N GLN A 64 1.51 3.16 10.84
CA GLN A 64 0.40 4.03 11.21
C GLN A 64 0.56 4.55 12.64
N THR A 65 0.25 5.83 12.86
CA THR A 65 0.08 6.38 14.20
C THR A 65 -1.40 6.40 14.55
N GLU A 66 -1.75 5.90 15.73
CA GLU A 66 -3.13 5.99 16.23
C GLU A 66 -3.63 7.45 16.21
N GLY A 67 -4.87 7.61 15.76
CA GLY A 67 -5.53 8.91 15.66
C GLY A 67 -4.96 9.87 14.62
N TYR A 68 -4.04 9.44 13.74
CA TYR A 68 -3.36 10.30 12.75
C TYR A 68 -2.71 11.55 13.36
N SER A 69 -2.39 11.47 14.65
CA SER A 69 -1.76 12.55 15.40
C SER A 69 -0.31 12.72 14.95
N GLU A 70 0.14 13.97 14.90
CA GLU A 70 1.56 14.27 14.74
C GLU A 70 2.32 13.72 15.94
N LYS A 71 3.30 12.85 15.67
CA LYS A 71 4.22 12.34 16.68
C LYS A 71 5.61 12.90 16.42
N PRO A 72 6.44 13.08 17.48
CA PRO A 72 7.84 13.43 17.31
C PRO A 72 8.55 12.43 16.40
N LEU A 73 9.49 12.92 15.57
CA LEU A 73 10.22 12.10 14.60
C LEU A 73 10.92 10.89 15.25
N GLU A 74 11.47 11.06 16.44
CA GLU A 74 12.17 9.98 17.14
C GLU A 74 11.21 8.84 17.55
N VAL A 75 9.99 9.17 17.96
CA VAL A 75 8.94 8.15 18.23
C VAL A 75 8.55 7.42 16.95
N ILE A 76 8.49 8.14 15.82
CA ILE A 76 8.20 7.52 14.51
C ILE A 76 9.33 6.56 14.11
N LYS A 77 10.59 6.97 14.23
CA LYS A 77 11.74 6.11 13.96
C LYS A 77 11.73 4.87 14.84
N GLU A 78 11.45 5.02 16.14
CA GLU A 78 11.35 3.90 17.07
C GLU A 78 10.27 2.91 16.63
N ASN A 79 9.06 3.39 16.30
CA ASN A 79 7.97 2.53 15.82
C ASN A 79 8.34 1.80 14.52
N ILE A 80 9.00 2.50 13.59
CA ILE A 80 9.51 1.90 12.36
C ILE A 80 10.54 0.80 12.65
N LEU A 81 11.46 1.03 13.59
CA LEU A 81 12.45 0.04 14.00
C LEU A 81 11.80 -1.15 14.74
N ASN A 82 10.74 -0.92 15.51
CA ASN A 82 9.98 -1.99 16.16
C ASN A 82 9.28 -2.89 15.12
N ILE A 83 8.67 -2.30 14.09
CA ILE A 83 8.15 -3.06 12.95
C ILE A 83 9.28 -3.82 12.26
N ASN A 84 10.41 -3.16 11.96
CA ASN A 84 11.57 -3.80 11.32
C ASN A 84 12.04 -5.02 12.13
N LYS A 85 12.18 -4.87 13.45
CA LYS A 85 12.60 -5.94 14.36
C LYS A 85 11.63 -7.14 14.31
N ARG A 86 10.32 -6.89 14.24
CA ARG A 86 9.29 -7.94 14.14
C ARG A 86 9.35 -8.70 12.80
N ILE A 87 9.58 -8.00 11.70
CA ILE A 87 9.44 -8.56 10.35
C ILE A 87 10.72 -9.16 9.75
N GLY A 88 11.84 -9.12 10.46
CA GLY A 88 13.11 -9.71 10.00
C GLY A 88 14.39 -9.00 10.43
N ASN A 89 14.29 -7.87 11.12
CA ASN A 89 15.40 -7.08 11.65
C ASN A 89 16.43 -6.71 10.57
N PHE A 90 15.96 -6.17 9.45
CA PHE A 90 16.80 -5.87 8.30
C PHE A 90 17.72 -4.68 8.57
N LYS A 91 18.89 -4.66 7.92
CA LYS A 91 19.70 -3.45 7.77
C LYS A 91 18.95 -2.46 6.88
N GLY A 92 19.19 -1.16 7.06
CA GLY A 92 18.53 -0.15 6.24
C GLY A 92 19.00 1.26 6.55
N LYS A 93 18.37 2.23 5.87
CA LYS A 93 18.63 3.66 6.04
C LYS A 93 17.31 4.42 6.12
N PHE A 94 17.29 5.48 6.91
CA PHE A 94 16.19 6.43 6.92
C PHE A 94 16.33 7.43 5.78
N ALA A 95 15.23 7.70 5.09
CA ALA A 95 15.01 8.83 4.20
C ALA A 95 13.83 9.63 4.77
N ILE A 96 14.04 10.92 5.02
CA ILE A 96 13.10 11.76 5.77
C ILE A 96 12.93 13.06 5.01
N ASP A 97 11.67 13.47 4.82
CA ASP A 97 11.31 14.75 4.25
C ASP A 97 10.12 15.36 5.02
N GLU A 98 9.61 16.49 4.52
CA GLU A 98 8.50 17.22 5.14
C GLU A 98 7.15 16.47 5.11
N THR A 99 7.07 15.38 4.33
CA THR A 99 5.85 14.60 4.05
C THR A 99 5.90 13.17 4.62
N SER A 100 7.09 12.65 4.93
CA SER A 100 7.26 11.27 5.35
C SER A 100 8.57 10.96 6.09
N CYS A 101 8.55 9.86 6.84
CA CYS A 101 9.73 9.17 7.36
C CYS A 101 9.72 7.73 6.84
N VAL A 102 10.76 7.34 6.09
CA VAL A 102 10.84 6.04 5.41
C VAL A 102 12.12 5.33 5.80
N PHE A 103 12.02 4.10 6.28
CA PHE A 103 13.14 3.19 6.42
C PHE A 103 13.20 2.25 5.22
N VAL A 104 14.27 2.36 4.43
CA VAL A 104 14.52 1.53 3.25
C VAL A 104 15.45 0.40 3.66
N THR A 105 14.98 -0.84 3.53
CA THR A 105 15.79 -2.02 3.87
C THR A 105 16.83 -2.33 2.81
N VAL A 106 17.93 -2.95 3.24
CA VAL A 106 19.03 -3.41 2.40
C VAL A 106 19.20 -4.90 2.62
N GLY A 107 19.22 -5.67 1.53
CA GLY A 107 19.44 -7.12 1.58
C GLY A 107 18.25 -7.92 2.11
N SER A 108 17.02 -7.38 2.05
CA SER A 108 15.80 -8.11 2.45
C SER A 108 15.39 -9.22 1.46
N GLY A 109 15.97 -9.21 0.26
CA GLY A 109 15.61 -10.11 -0.84
C GLY A 109 14.40 -9.65 -1.66
N PHE A 110 13.73 -8.58 -1.24
CA PHE A 110 12.76 -7.86 -2.07
C PHE A 110 13.49 -6.88 -3.00
N LYS A 111 12.88 -6.54 -4.13
CA LYS A 111 13.32 -5.39 -4.94
C LYS A 111 13.20 -4.10 -4.15
N SER A 112 12.16 -3.98 -3.34
CA SER A 112 11.99 -2.89 -2.38
C SER A 112 11.17 -3.36 -1.19
N LEU A 113 11.71 -3.22 0.01
CA LEU A 113 10.91 -3.31 1.23
C LEU A 113 11.16 -2.05 2.04
N THR A 114 10.08 -1.29 2.28
CA THR A 114 10.12 -0.07 3.08
C THR A 114 9.16 -0.15 4.24
N ILE A 115 9.49 0.56 5.32
CA ILE A 115 8.59 0.82 6.42
C ILE A 115 8.46 2.35 6.49
N GLN A 116 7.24 2.86 6.33
CA GLN A 116 7.01 4.27 6.09
C GLN A 116 5.91 4.83 6.98
N ALA A 117 6.14 6.01 7.53
CA ALA A 117 5.12 6.83 8.16
C ALA A 117 4.87 8.05 7.26
N LYS A 118 3.64 8.19 6.76
CA LYS A 118 3.22 9.35 5.95
C LYS A 118 2.47 10.34 6.81
N TYR A 119 2.74 11.62 6.61
CA TYR A 119 1.97 12.70 7.23
C TYR A 119 0.70 12.94 6.44
N PHE A 120 -0.37 12.21 6.76
CA PHE A 120 -1.64 12.27 6.02
C PHE A 120 -2.34 13.63 6.12
N ILE A 121 -2.04 14.45 7.12
CA ILE A 121 -2.50 15.86 7.17
C ILE A 121 -2.00 16.64 5.94
N LYS A 122 -0.79 16.32 5.46
CA LYS A 122 -0.16 17.00 4.31
C LYS A 122 -0.36 16.26 2.99
N THR A 123 -0.46 14.94 3.03
CA THR A 123 -0.43 14.05 1.84
C THR A 123 -1.71 13.24 1.63
N GLY A 124 -2.69 13.40 2.53
CA GLY A 124 -3.96 12.67 2.46
C GLY A 124 -4.78 13.06 1.24
N PHE A 125 -5.61 12.11 0.80
CA PHE A 125 -6.58 12.33 -0.26
C PHE A 125 -7.99 12.19 0.32
N ASN A 126 -8.91 13.02 -0.14
CA ASN A 126 -10.34 12.94 0.23
C ASN A 126 -11.09 11.75 -0.40
N ARG A 127 -10.36 10.87 -1.10
CA ARG A 127 -10.86 9.63 -1.73
C ARG A 127 -12.04 9.86 -2.67
N GLY A 128 -11.85 10.77 -3.63
CA GLY A 128 -12.88 11.10 -4.61
C GLY A 128 -14.09 11.84 -3.99
N GLY A 129 -13.93 12.43 -2.81
CA GLY A 129 -15.00 13.13 -2.10
C GLY A 129 -15.73 12.28 -1.05
N ILE A 130 -15.32 11.02 -0.83
CA ILE A 130 -15.88 10.19 0.24
C ILE A 130 -15.53 10.74 1.63
N ILE A 131 -14.35 11.33 1.80
CA ILE A 131 -13.88 11.86 3.09
C ILE A 131 -13.96 13.39 3.08
N GLY A 132 -14.88 13.97 3.87
CA GLY A 132 -15.14 15.41 3.87
C GLY A 132 -14.09 16.29 4.57
N ASN A 133 -13.30 15.75 5.51
CA ASN A 133 -12.44 16.54 6.40
C ASN A 133 -10.93 16.44 6.08
N VAL A 134 -10.58 16.22 4.81
CA VAL A 134 -9.18 16.20 4.35
C VAL A 134 -8.92 17.42 3.51
N THR A 135 -7.86 18.16 3.82
CA THR A 135 -7.45 19.39 3.13
C THR A 135 -7.33 19.15 1.64
N THR A 136 -8.23 19.73 0.85
CA THR A 136 -8.13 19.72 -0.60
C THR A 136 -7.25 20.88 -1.01
N LYS A 137 -5.99 20.62 -1.38
CA LYS A 137 -5.33 21.53 -2.32
C LYS A 137 -6.20 21.59 -3.58
N GLY A 138 -6.39 22.79 -4.12
CA GLY A 138 -7.12 22.97 -5.38
C GLY A 138 -6.46 22.18 -6.51
N ARG A 139 -7.17 22.00 -7.62
CA ARG A 139 -6.61 21.33 -8.80
C ARG A 139 -5.46 22.17 -9.38
N GLU A 140 -4.23 21.74 -9.14
CA GLU A 140 -3.03 22.40 -9.68
C GLU A 140 -2.72 22.00 -11.14
N GLY A 141 -3.40 20.97 -11.68
CA GLY A 141 -3.18 20.51 -13.05
C GLY A 141 -4.03 19.31 -13.47
N VAL A 142 -3.66 18.69 -14.59
CA VAL A 142 -4.30 17.47 -15.10
C VAL A 142 -3.80 16.25 -14.32
N CYS A 143 -4.72 15.35 -13.94
CA CYS A 143 -4.36 14.07 -13.34
C CYS A 143 -4.17 13.02 -14.43
N TYR A 144 -3.00 12.39 -14.47
CA TYR A 144 -2.67 11.33 -15.44
C TYR A 144 -2.94 9.92 -14.92
N GLN A 145 -3.33 9.74 -13.65
CA GLN A 145 -3.61 8.43 -13.07
C GLN A 145 -4.59 7.58 -13.90
N PRO A 146 -5.68 8.16 -14.47
CA PRO A 146 -6.59 7.43 -15.34
C PRO A 146 -5.96 6.85 -16.61
N LEU A 147 -4.84 7.40 -17.07
CA LEU A 147 -4.21 6.95 -18.32
C LEU A 147 -3.18 5.83 -18.11
N ILE A 148 -2.75 5.59 -16.86
CA ILE A 148 -1.62 4.70 -16.56
C ILE A 148 -1.99 3.54 -15.62
N SER A 149 -3.22 3.54 -15.10
CA SER A 149 -3.68 2.49 -14.20
C SER A 149 -5.20 2.37 -14.20
N PHE A 150 -5.69 1.21 -13.81
CA PHE A 150 -7.05 0.98 -13.37
C PHE A 150 -7.02 0.15 -12.08
N THR A 151 -8.14 0.08 -11.37
CA THR A 151 -8.28 -0.69 -10.14
C THR A 151 -9.51 -1.59 -10.25
N ILE A 152 -9.34 -2.87 -9.98
CA ILE A 152 -10.44 -3.84 -9.90
C ILE A 152 -10.89 -3.93 -8.44
N ASP A 153 -12.17 -3.70 -8.19
CA ASP A 153 -12.79 -3.90 -6.87
C ASP A 153 -13.06 -5.38 -6.57
N PHE A 154 -13.35 -5.67 -5.30
CA PHE A 154 -13.69 -7.01 -4.83
C PHE A 154 -14.89 -7.64 -5.58
N ASN A 155 -15.73 -6.82 -6.20
CA ASN A 155 -16.91 -7.23 -6.96
C ASN A 155 -16.63 -7.41 -8.47
N GLY A 156 -15.36 -7.38 -8.91
CA GLY A 156 -14.97 -7.53 -10.32
C GLY A 156 -15.02 -6.25 -11.14
N LYS A 157 -15.66 -5.17 -10.64
CA LYS A 157 -15.79 -3.92 -11.38
C LYS A 157 -14.49 -3.12 -11.39
N ALA A 158 -14.17 -2.55 -12.56
CA ALA A 158 -12.97 -1.75 -12.76
C ALA A 158 -13.27 -0.25 -12.70
N THR A 159 -12.38 0.52 -12.04
CA THR A 159 -12.39 1.98 -12.05
C THR A 159 -11.03 2.53 -12.53
N MET A 160 -11.02 3.74 -13.09
CA MET A 160 -9.79 4.35 -13.65
C MET A 160 -8.85 4.96 -12.61
N CYS A 161 -9.22 4.97 -11.33
CA CYS A 161 -8.43 5.59 -10.27
C CYS A 161 -8.62 4.85 -8.96
N SER A 162 -7.55 4.72 -8.18
CA SER A 162 -7.61 4.13 -6.84
C SER A 162 -8.46 4.95 -5.88
N ASN A 163 -8.64 6.26 -6.13
CA ASN A 163 -9.49 7.15 -5.31
C ASN A 163 -10.99 7.04 -5.62
N THR A 164 -11.39 6.45 -6.74
CA THR A 164 -12.80 6.12 -7.01
C THR A 164 -13.07 4.68 -6.62
N VAL A 165 -14.32 4.30 -6.36
CA VAL A 165 -14.71 2.92 -5.99
C VAL A 165 -16.05 2.58 -6.63
N SER A 166 -16.21 1.36 -7.11
CA SER A 166 -17.39 0.93 -7.86
C SER A 166 -18.67 0.79 -7.02
N TYR A 167 -18.55 0.78 -5.70
CA TYR A 167 -19.65 0.59 -4.75
C TYR A 167 -20.12 1.89 -4.09
N TYR A 168 -19.55 3.04 -4.47
CA TYR A 168 -20.04 4.35 -4.03
C TYR A 168 -20.83 5.00 -5.15
N LYS A 169 -22.09 5.36 -4.87
CA LYS A 169 -23.03 5.86 -5.90
C LYS A 169 -22.48 7.06 -6.67
N ALA A 170 -21.83 8.02 -5.99
CA ALA A 170 -21.28 9.20 -6.66
C ALA A 170 -20.03 8.90 -7.53
N HIS A 171 -19.59 7.63 -7.58
CA HIS A 171 -18.50 7.17 -8.43
C HIS A 171 -18.98 6.29 -9.60
N GLU A 172 -20.29 6.13 -9.81
CA GLU A 172 -20.85 5.23 -10.83
C GLU A 172 -20.33 5.54 -12.24
N ASP A 173 -20.21 6.82 -12.59
CA ASP A 173 -19.70 7.29 -13.89
C ASP A 173 -18.21 6.96 -14.12
N TYR A 174 -17.48 6.55 -13.08
CA TYR A 174 -16.05 6.18 -13.17
C TYR A 174 -15.82 4.67 -13.29
N VAL A 175 -16.90 3.88 -13.32
CA VAL A 175 -16.83 2.43 -13.57
C VAL A 175 -16.68 2.21 -15.08
N ILE A 176 -15.63 1.50 -15.47
CA ILE A 176 -15.25 1.32 -16.89
C ILE A 176 -15.44 -0.12 -17.41
N GLY A 177 -15.80 -1.06 -16.54
CA GLY A 177 -16.02 -2.45 -16.93
C GLY A 177 -16.24 -3.39 -15.76
N ASP A 178 -16.52 -4.64 -16.09
CA ASP A 178 -16.71 -5.75 -15.15
C ASP A 178 -15.87 -6.94 -15.61
N CYS A 179 -15.09 -7.52 -14.70
CA CYS A 179 -14.17 -8.63 -14.93
C CYS A 179 -14.67 -9.95 -14.31
N ALA A 180 -15.89 -9.98 -13.76
CA ALA A 180 -16.52 -11.17 -13.20
C ALA A 180 -17.15 -12.08 -14.28
#